data_AF-A0A967ED81-F1
#
_entry.id   AF-A0A967ED81-F1
#
_cell.length_a   1.000
_cell.length_b   1.000
_cell.length_c   1.000
_cell.angle_alpha   90.00
_cell.angle_beta   90.00
_cell.angle_gamma   90.00
#
_symmetry.space_group_name_H-M   'P 1'
#
loop_
_entity.id
_entity.type
_entity.pdbx_description
1 polymer ?
#
loop_
_entity_poly.entity_id
_entity_poly.type
_entity_poly.pdbx_seq_one_letter_code
_entity_poly.pdbx_strand_id
1 'polypeptide(L)'
;MLTDDRLGYVSSIQIRQCKSVPAPKEEDLLYTSHGRTWTTETGDKKVYLHNGLYFGILVCSELQNIRYREGFQGHIDCLITLSWNQDLESLSALVDAAALDVHAYMALVNNRRYGDSRLRRPAKRSFERDVCRIRGGLNDQLVVVEIDPTRLRQQQSRAKRWPRTTDFYKPAPEGFNISPARRCIPD
;
A
#
# COMPACT_ATOMS: atom_id res chain seq x y z
N MET A 1 -9.95 4.18 12.82
CA MET A 1 -9.27 4.81 13.97
C MET A 1 -8.21 3.83 14.44
N LEU A 2 -6.95 4.27 14.62
CA LEU A 2 -5.92 3.40 15.21
C LEU A 2 -6.14 3.36 16.72
N THR A 3 -6.66 2.25 17.21
CA THR A 3 -6.92 2.02 18.64
C THR A 3 -5.74 1.34 19.32
N ASP A 4 -5.53 1.68 20.59
CA ASP A 4 -4.49 1.08 21.44
C ASP A 4 -5.03 0.97 22.87
N ASP A 5 -4.79 -0.16 23.53
CA ASP A 5 -5.22 -0.45 24.89
C ASP A 5 -4.06 -0.73 25.85
N ARG A 6 -2.81 -0.57 25.38
CA ARG A 6 -1.58 -0.82 26.19
C ARG A 6 -1.45 0.05 27.44
N LEU A 7 -2.25 1.11 27.56
CA LEU A 7 -2.34 1.96 28.76
C LEU A 7 -3.38 1.45 29.79
N GLY A 8 -4.02 0.30 29.54
CA GLY A 8 -5.06 -0.27 30.41
C GLY A 8 -6.48 0.26 30.13
N TYR A 9 -6.66 1.07 29.09
CA TYR A 9 -7.95 1.58 28.63
C TYR A 9 -7.88 1.88 27.12
N VAL A 10 -9.04 1.88 26.45
CA VAL A 10 -9.11 2.17 25.01
C VAL A 10 -8.70 3.61 24.76
N SER A 11 -7.63 3.79 24.00
CA SER A 11 -7.10 5.07 23.55
C SER A 11 -6.95 5.07 22.03
N SER A 12 -6.82 6.27 21.45
CA SER A 12 -6.55 6.43 20.02
C SER A 12 -5.27 7.23 19.81
N ILE A 13 -4.46 6.83 18.85
CA ILE A 13 -3.20 7.51 18.53
C ILE A 13 -3.35 8.22 17.18
N GLN A 14 -2.89 9.47 17.12
CA GLN A 14 -2.72 10.19 15.85
C GLN A 14 -1.26 10.10 15.41
N ILE A 15 -1.04 9.58 14.20
CA ILE A 15 0.27 9.55 13.56
C ILE A 15 0.23 10.49 12.36
N ARG A 16 1.29 11.30 12.19
CA ARG A 16 1.46 12.18 11.03
C ARG A 16 2.67 11.71 10.24
N GLN A 17 2.48 11.45 8.95
CA GLN A 17 3.55 11.17 8.00
C GLN A 17 3.51 12.26 6.93
N CYS A 18 4.58 13.04 6.83
CA CYS A 18 4.71 14.03 5.77
C CYS A 18 5.03 13.34 4.43
N LYS A 19 4.55 13.95 3.34
CA LYS A 19 5.02 13.61 2.00
C LYS A 19 6.49 14.00 1.88
N SER A 20 7.29 13.15 1.26
CA SER A 20 8.73 13.33 1.19
C SER A 20 9.13 14.50 0.31
N VAL A 21 8.61 14.51 -0.92
CA VAL A 21 8.87 15.55 -1.91
C VAL A 21 7.55 15.93 -2.56
N PRO A 22 7.29 17.22 -2.84
CA PRO A 22 6.09 17.63 -3.54
C PRO A 22 6.07 17.04 -4.95
N ALA A 23 4.88 16.87 -5.52
CA ALA A 23 4.77 16.64 -6.95
C ALA A 23 5.15 17.94 -7.69
N PRO A 24 5.63 17.89 -8.94
CA PRO A 24 6.08 19.09 -9.66
C PRO A 24 5.04 20.23 -9.69
N LYS A 25 3.76 19.89 -9.85
CA LYS A 25 2.66 20.88 -9.81
C LYS A 25 2.39 21.45 -8.41
N GLU A 26 2.60 20.66 -7.36
CA GLU A 26 2.44 21.11 -5.97
C GLU A 26 3.56 22.10 -5.62
N GLU A 27 4.79 21.82 -6.07
CA GLU A 27 5.95 22.70 -5.88
C GLU A 27 5.80 24.02 -6.63
N ASP A 28 5.41 23.97 -7.89
CA ASP A 28 5.12 25.16 -8.72
C ASP A 28 4.03 26.03 -8.07
N LEU A 29 2.92 25.43 -7.62
CA LEU A 29 1.84 26.15 -6.94
C LEU A 29 2.30 26.78 -5.62
N LEU A 30 3.09 26.05 -4.83
CA LEU A 30 3.61 26.53 -3.55
C LEU A 30 4.52 27.75 -3.75
N TYR A 31 5.39 27.70 -4.75
CA TYR A 31 6.30 28.79 -5.07
C TYR A 31 5.57 29.99 -5.67
N THR A 32 4.79 29.80 -6.73
CA THR A 32 4.12 30.88 -7.46
C THR A 32 3.05 31.59 -6.64
N SER A 33 2.29 30.85 -5.82
CA SER A 33 1.17 31.43 -5.08
C SER A 33 1.55 31.93 -3.68
N HIS A 34 2.60 31.39 -3.07
CA HIS A 34 2.94 31.70 -1.67
C HIS A 34 4.41 32.09 -1.45
N GLY A 35 5.26 32.03 -2.48
CA GLY A 35 6.71 32.29 -2.36
C GLY A 35 7.41 31.33 -1.40
N ARG A 36 6.87 30.13 -1.21
CA ARG A 36 7.40 29.13 -0.28
C ARG A 36 8.04 27.97 -1.02
N THR A 37 8.97 27.31 -0.36
CA THR A 37 9.61 26.07 -0.81
C THR A 37 9.30 24.93 0.16
N TRP A 38 9.32 23.71 -0.35
CA TRP A 38 9.06 22.53 0.47
C TRP A 38 10.28 22.18 1.32
N THR A 39 10.07 21.87 2.60
CA THR A 39 11.14 21.40 3.48
C THR A 39 11.34 19.90 3.31
N THR A 40 12.55 19.48 2.98
CA THR A 40 12.94 18.08 2.75
C THR A 40 13.37 17.37 4.03
N GLU A 41 12.66 17.56 5.13
CA GLU A 41 12.87 16.76 6.34
C GLU A 41 12.06 15.47 6.25
N THR A 42 12.68 14.41 5.73
CA THR A 42 11.97 13.16 5.51
C THR A 42 12.77 12.00 6.06
N GLY A 43 12.27 11.39 7.13
CA GLY A 43 12.76 10.10 7.59
C GLY A 43 12.29 8.95 6.71
N ASP A 44 12.80 7.76 6.98
CA ASP A 44 12.40 6.54 6.29
C ASP A 44 10.90 6.27 6.41
N LYS A 45 10.33 5.71 5.35
CA LYS A 45 8.94 5.23 5.35
C LYS A 45 8.75 4.18 6.44
N LYS A 46 7.67 4.30 7.20
CA LYS A 46 7.42 3.47 8.37
C LYS A 46 6.49 2.32 8.03
N VAL A 47 6.73 1.19 8.69
CA VAL A 47 5.80 0.06 8.74
C VAL A 47 4.98 0.21 10.01
N TYR A 48 3.66 0.20 9.85
CA TYR A 48 2.70 0.24 10.94
C TYR A 48 2.17 -1.17 11.21
N LEU A 49 1.97 -1.50 12.48
CA LEU A 49 1.29 -2.70 12.93
C LEU A 49 0.05 -2.30 13.71
N HIS A 50 -1.12 -2.74 13.24
CA HIS A 50 -2.38 -2.52 13.94
C HIS A 50 -3.32 -3.71 13.71
N ASN A 51 -3.91 -4.25 14.78
CA ASN A 51 -4.83 -5.39 14.75
C ASN A 51 -4.31 -6.56 13.89
N GLY A 52 -3.02 -6.87 14.03
CA GLY A 52 -2.37 -7.96 13.31
C GLY A 52 -2.12 -7.70 11.83
N LEU A 53 -2.38 -6.51 11.29
CA LEU A 53 -2.06 -6.09 9.92
C LEU A 53 -0.80 -5.22 9.90
N TYR A 54 0.20 -5.60 9.09
CA TYR A 54 1.34 -4.76 8.79
C TYR A 54 1.05 -3.94 7.53
N PHE A 55 1.17 -2.63 7.59
CA PHE A 55 0.91 -1.78 6.44
C PHE A 55 1.88 -0.59 6.32
N GLY A 56 2.09 -0.15 5.10
CA GLY A 56 2.84 1.05 4.76
C GLY A 56 1.93 2.09 4.15
N ILE A 57 2.35 3.36 4.21
CA ILE A 57 1.62 4.48 3.58
C ILE A 57 2.55 5.20 2.62
N LEU A 58 2.07 5.43 1.40
CA LEU A 58 2.67 6.33 0.42
C LEU A 58 1.67 7.40 -0.01
N VAL A 59 2.19 8.55 -0.41
CA VAL A 59 1.39 9.71 -0.83
C VAL A 59 1.67 10.04 -2.30
N CYS A 60 0.68 9.76 -3.16
CA CYS A 60 0.61 10.15 -4.55
C CYS A 60 1.88 9.75 -5.35
N SER A 61 2.72 10.72 -5.72
CA SER A 61 3.96 10.52 -6.49
C SER A 61 4.99 9.64 -5.80
N GLU A 62 4.90 9.44 -4.47
CA GLU A 62 5.79 8.53 -3.75
C GLU A 62 5.69 7.08 -4.23
N LEU A 63 4.53 6.66 -4.75
CA LEU A 63 4.38 5.33 -5.33
C LEU A 63 5.31 5.10 -6.53
N GLN A 64 5.74 6.16 -7.22
CA GLN A 64 6.67 6.06 -8.36
C GLN A 64 8.09 5.70 -7.90
N ASN A 65 8.48 6.09 -6.69
CA ASN A 65 9.81 5.82 -6.17
C ASN A 65 9.96 4.34 -5.82
N ILE A 66 10.78 3.64 -6.61
CA ILE A 66 11.03 2.21 -6.44
C ILE A 66 11.68 1.87 -5.10
N ARG A 67 12.50 2.77 -4.53
CA ARG A 67 13.17 2.54 -3.23
C ARG A 67 12.17 2.46 -2.09
N TYR A 68 11.06 3.21 -2.18
CA TYR A 68 9.99 3.09 -1.20
C TYR A 68 9.25 1.77 -1.31
N ARG A 69 8.99 1.28 -2.53
CA ARG A 69 8.36 -0.04 -2.73
C ARG A 69 9.28 -1.17 -2.27
N GLU A 70 10.56 -1.10 -2.64
CA GLU A 70 11.61 -2.03 -2.21
C GLU A 70 11.69 -2.11 -0.68
N GLY A 71 11.73 -0.97 0.02
CA GLY A 71 11.79 -0.92 1.48
C GLY A 71 10.60 -1.58 2.19
N PHE A 72 9.47 -1.76 1.49
CA PHE A 72 8.29 -2.45 2.01
C PHE A 72 8.23 -3.94 1.65
N GLN A 73 9.01 -4.41 0.68
CA GLN A 73 8.98 -5.80 0.21
C GLN A 73 9.20 -6.76 1.39
N GLY A 74 8.26 -7.68 1.62
CA GLY A 74 8.34 -8.66 2.71
C GLY A 74 8.07 -8.12 4.11
N HIS A 75 7.91 -6.81 4.28
CA HIS A 75 7.70 -6.15 5.58
C HIS A 75 6.25 -5.77 5.86
N ILE A 76 5.38 -5.77 4.83
CA ILE A 76 3.98 -5.37 4.95
C ILE A 76 3.04 -6.37 4.29
N ASP A 77 1.79 -6.40 4.74
CA ASP A 77 0.69 -7.10 4.08
C ASP A 77 -0.08 -6.19 3.14
N CYS A 78 -0.12 -4.87 3.42
CA CYS A 78 -0.85 -3.90 2.62
C CYS A 78 -0.08 -2.60 2.45
N LEU A 79 0.11 -2.13 1.21
CA LEU A 79 0.59 -0.79 0.92
C LEU A 79 -0.60 0.10 0.57
N ILE A 80 -0.79 1.17 1.34
CA ILE A 80 -1.87 2.14 1.14
C ILE A 80 -1.28 3.37 0.45
N THR A 81 -1.78 3.70 -0.72
CA THR A 81 -1.38 4.89 -1.47
C THR A 81 -2.52 5.88 -1.52
N LEU A 82 -2.36 7.00 -0.84
CA LEU A 82 -3.31 8.12 -0.88
C LEU A 82 -3.02 8.98 -2.11
N SER A 83 -4.00 9.22 -2.97
CA SER A 83 -3.79 9.91 -4.24
C SER A 83 -4.82 11.00 -4.49
N TRP A 84 -4.35 12.06 -5.14
CA TRP A 84 -5.17 13.02 -5.86
C TRP A 84 -4.61 13.12 -7.27
N ASN A 85 -4.85 12.10 -8.08
CA ASN A 85 -4.24 12.00 -9.41
C ASN A 85 -5.27 11.74 -10.50
N GLN A 86 -5.13 12.47 -11.60
CA GLN A 86 -5.96 12.36 -12.81
C GLN A 86 -5.38 11.34 -13.80
N ASP A 87 -4.08 11.07 -13.75
CA ASP A 87 -3.43 10.04 -14.57
C ASP A 87 -3.66 8.66 -13.96
N LEU A 88 -4.79 8.07 -14.33
CA LEU A 88 -5.22 6.76 -13.82
C LEU A 88 -4.43 5.61 -14.45
N GLU A 89 -3.96 5.76 -15.70
CA GLU A 89 -3.29 4.68 -16.43
C GLU A 89 -1.90 4.41 -15.86
N SER A 90 -1.09 5.46 -15.69
CA SER A 90 0.24 5.33 -15.09
C SER A 90 0.14 4.80 -13.66
N LEU A 91 -0.80 5.31 -12.87
CA LEU A 91 -0.99 4.87 -11.49
C LEU A 91 -1.49 3.43 -11.43
N SER A 92 -2.36 3.04 -12.38
CA SER A 92 -2.81 1.66 -12.52
C SER A 92 -1.67 0.71 -12.84
N ALA A 93 -0.77 1.08 -13.75
CA ALA A 93 0.41 0.28 -14.06
C ALA A 93 1.33 0.14 -12.84
N LEU A 94 1.53 1.22 -12.08
CA LEU A 94 2.33 1.20 -10.86
C LEU A 94 1.74 0.30 -9.78
N VAL A 95 0.43 0.34 -9.56
CA VAL A 95 -0.22 -0.54 -8.57
C VAL A 95 -0.19 -2.01 -9.03
N ASP A 96 -0.29 -2.26 -10.34
CA ASP A 96 -0.18 -3.61 -10.89
C ASP A 96 1.24 -4.19 -10.71
N ALA A 97 2.27 -3.38 -10.95
CA ALA A 97 3.66 -3.73 -10.67
C ALA A 97 3.89 -3.90 -9.17
N ALA A 98 3.39 -2.96 -8.36
CA ALA A 98 3.59 -2.93 -6.92
C ALA A 98 2.99 -4.14 -6.19
N ALA A 99 1.85 -4.63 -6.68
CA ALA A 99 1.25 -5.86 -6.15
C ALA A 99 2.18 -7.06 -6.30
N LEU A 100 3.05 -7.07 -7.32
CA LEU A 100 3.99 -8.15 -7.59
C LEU A 100 5.37 -7.93 -6.96
N ASP A 101 5.91 -6.70 -7.04
CA ASP A 101 7.25 -6.38 -6.53
C ASP A 101 7.28 -6.30 -4.99
N VAL A 102 6.34 -5.62 -4.34
CA VAL A 102 6.19 -5.61 -2.87
C VAL A 102 5.64 -6.96 -2.39
N HIS A 103 4.85 -7.61 -3.26
CA HIS A 103 4.15 -8.85 -2.99
C HIS A 103 3.17 -8.73 -1.81
N ALA A 104 2.34 -7.69 -1.86
CA ALA A 104 1.40 -7.30 -0.82
C ALA A 104 0.05 -6.85 -1.43
N TYR A 105 -0.97 -6.70 -0.59
CA TYR A 105 -2.18 -5.98 -0.98
C TYR A 105 -1.84 -4.52 -1.30
N MET A 106 -2.49 -3.96 -2.32
CA MET A 106 -2.27 -2.60 -2.79
C MET A 106 -3.59 -1.85 -2.74
N ALA A 107 -3.73 -0.98 -1.75
CA ALA A 107 -4.88 -0.12 -1.60
C ALA A 107 -4.55 1.25 -2.21
N LEU A 108 -5.06 1.52 -3.41
CA LEU A 108 -5.04 2.86 -3.98
C LEU A 108 -6.31 3.59 -3.55
N VAL A 109 -6.16 4.69 -2.82
CA VAL A 109 -7.28 5.52 -2.38
C VAL A 109 -7.15 6.87 -3.07
N ASN A 110 -7.90 7.04 -4.16
CA ASN A 110 -7.91 8.29 -4.92
C ASN A 110 -9.14 9.11 -4.56
N ASN A 111 -9.05 10.41 -4.82
CA ASN A 111 -10.17 11.33 -4.67
C ASN A 111 -11.36 10.97 -5.59
N ARG A 112 -12.58 11.31 -5.15
CA ARG A 112 -13.85 10.99 -5.83
C ARG A 112 -13.94 11.47 -7.28
N ARG A 113 -13.28 12.59 -7.62
CA ARG A 113 -13.40 13.22 -8.96
C ARG A 113 -12.77 12.35 -10.04
N TYR A 114 -11.59 11.78 -9.74
CA TYR A 114 -10.85 10.95 -10.71
C TYR A 114 -11.11 9.46 -10.47
N GLY A 115 -11.29 9.03 -9.22
CA GLY A 115 -11.56 7.65 -8.85
C GLY A 115 -10.41 6.69 -9.19
N ASP A 116 -10.73 5.47 -9.60
CA ASP A 116 -9.81 4.33 -9.64
C ASP A 116 -9.32 3.88 -8.25
N SER A 117 -10.05 4.27 -7.20
CA SER A 117 -9.82 3.72 -5.87
C SER A 117 -10.02 2.20 -5.92
N ARG A 118 -9.02 1.44 -5.47
CA ARG A 118 -9.01 -0.01 -5.65
C ARG A 118 -8.19 -0.72 -4.59
N LEU A 119 -8.59 -1.93 -4.28
CA LEU A 119 -7.78 -2.89 -3.53
C LEU A 119 -7.37 -4.02 -4.48
N ARG A 120 -6.07 -4.13 -4.73
CA ARG A 120 -5.48 -5.20 -5.53
C ARG A 120 -4.63 -6.14 -4.66
N ARG A 121 -4.49 -7.40 -5.05
CA ARG A 121 -3.61 -8.38 -4.39
C ARG A 121 -2.83 -9.22 -5.42
N PRO A 122 -1.71 -9.86 -5.03
CA PRO A 122 -0.91 -10.72 -5.92
C PRO A 122 -1.57 -12.07 -6.25
N ALA A 123 -2.87 -12.09 -6.56
CA ALA A 123 -3.59 -13.32 -6.85
C ALA A 123 -3.09 -13.98 -8.15
N LYS A 124 -3.05 -15.32 -8.13
CA LYS A 124 -2.69 -16.14 -9.28
C LYS A 124 -3.70 -15.96 -10.41
N ARG A 125 -5.00 -16.10 -10.09
CA ARG A 125 -6.11 -15.95 -11.03
C ARG A 125 -6.35 -14.47 -11.32
N SER A 126 -6.49 -14.11 -12.59
CA SER A 126 -6.59 -12.72 -13.05
C SER A 126 -7.76 -11.96 -12.42
N PHE A 127 -8.94 -12.58 -12.37
CA PHE A 127 -10.15 -11.96 -11.86
C PHE A 127 -10.19 -11.83 -10.33
N GLU A 128 -9.27 -12.48 -9.61
CA GLU A 128 -9.14 -12.37 -8.14
C GLU A 128 -8.14 -11.27 -7.73
N ARG A 129 -7.45 -10.66 -8.70
CA ARG A 129 -6.41 -9.65 -8.41
C ARG A 129 -7.02 -8.37 -7.89
N ASP A 130 -8.06 -7.86 -8.53
CA ASP A 130 -8.79 -6.68 -8.07
C ASP A 130 -9.93 -7.13 -7.15
N VAL A 131 -9.76 -6.94 -5.85
CA VAL A 131 -10.79 -7.24 -4.83
C VAL A 131 -11.93 -6.23 -4.93
N CYS A 132 -11.59 -4.96 -5.14
CA CYS A 132 -12.54 -3.91 -5.49
C CYS A 132 -11.87 -2.90 -6.42
N ARG A 133 -12.67 -2.26 -7.28
CA ARG A 133 -12.24 -1.14 -8.12
C ARG A 133 -13.40 -0.20 -8.36
N ILE A 134 -13.21 1.06 -8.02
CA ILE A 134 -14.26 2.07 -7.96
C ILE A 134 -13.95 3.15 -8.98
N ARG A 135 -14.94 3.53 -9.79
CA ARG A 135 -14.83 4.65 -10.72
C ARG A 135 -15.17 5.97 -10.02
N GLY A 136 -14.62 7.06 -10.55
CA GLY A 136 -14.93 8.41 -10.07
C GLY A 136 -16.40 8.75 -10.29
N GLY A 137 -16.89 9.75 -9.56
CA GLY A 137 -18.28 10.17 -9.64
C GLY A 137 -18.56 11.46 -8.88
N LEU A 138 -19.83 11.91 -8.97
CA LEU A 138 -20.30 13.10 -8.28
C LEU A 138 -20.40 12.88 -6.77
N ASN A 139 -20.87 11.69 -6.36
CA ASN A 139 -21.09 11.35 -4.96
C ASN A 139 -19.87 10.66 -4.35
N ASP A 140 -19.70 10.85 -3.04
CA ASP A 140 -18.78 10.06 -2.23
C ASP A 140 -19.25 8.60 -2.15
N GLN A 141 -18.29 7.69 -2.09
CA GLN A 141 -18.55 6.26 -2.05
C GLN A 141 -17.80 5.64 -0.87
N LEU A 142 -18.53 4.90 -0.04
CA LEU A 142 -17.96 4.08 1.02
C LEU A 142 -17.88 2.64 0.52
N VAL A 143 -16.69 2.07 0.55
CA VAL A 143 -16.47 0.68 0.18
C VAL A 143 -15.73 -0.03 1.31
N VAL A 144 -16.27 -1.18 1.69
CA VAL A 144 -15.71 -2.06 2.71
C VAL A 144 -15.19 -3.31 2.00
N VAL A 145 -13.95 -3.67 2.30
CA VAL A 145 -13.28 -4.85 1.76
C VAL A 145 -12.59 -5.60 2.87
N GLU A 146 -12.50 -6.91 2.71
CA GLU A 146 -11.79 -7.79 3.64
C GLU A 146 -10.37 -8.06 3.11
N ILE A 147 -9.40 -8.02 4.03
CA ILE A 147 -8.01 -8.38 3.77
C ILE A 147 -7.68 -9.58 4.63
N ASP A 148 -7.25 -10.67 3.99
CA ASP A 148 -6.72 -11.85 4.67
C ASP A 148 -5.19 -11.86 4.55
N PRO A 149 -4.46 -11.29 5.53
CA PRO A 149 -3.00 -11.29 5.53
C PRO A 149 -2.43 -12.68 5.87
N THR A 150 -3.17 -13.51 6.61
CA THR A 150 -2.69 -14.81 7.11
C THR A 150 -2.41 -15.74 5.94
N ARG A 151 -3.35 -15.89 5.00
CA ARG A 151 -3.16 -16.75 3.82
C ARG A 151 -1.98 -16.30 2.96
N LEU A 152 -1.77 -14.98 2.84
CA LEU A 152 -0.63 -14.45 2.09
C LEU A 152 0.70 -14.78 2.81
N ARG A 153 0.76 -14.59 4.13
CA ARG A 153 1.95 -14.89 4.94
C ARG A 153 2.30 -16.37 4.95
N GLN A 154 1.33 -17.28 4.95
CA GLN A 154 1.57 -18.73 4.93
C GLN A 154 2.36 -19.11 3.67
N GLN A 155 1.89 -18.66 2.50
CA GLN A 155 2.59 -18.88 1.23
C GLN A 155 3.98 -18.21 1.22
N GLN A 156 4.10 -17.01 1.77
CA GLN A 156 5.37 -16.27 1.87
C GLN A 156 6.37 -16.88 2.87
N SER A 157 5.90 -17.68 3.83
CA SER A 157 6.73 -18.30 4.89
C SER A 157 7.34 -19.63 4.46
N ARG A 158 7.01 -20.14 3.27
CA ARG A 158 7.58 -21.38 2.73
C ARG A 158 9.09 -21.24 2.52
N ALA A 159 9.82 -22.31 2.81
CA ALA A 159 11.28 -22.36 2.59
C ALA A 159 11.68 -22.20 1.12
N LYS A 160 10.78 -22.56 0.19
CA LYS A 160 10.98 -22.45 -1.26
C LYS A 160 9.77 -21.77 -1.89
N ARG A 161 10.04 -20.87 -2.85
CA ARG A 161 9.03 -20.14 -3.63
C ARG A 161 8.45 -20.95 -4.82
N TRP A 162 8.43 -22.28 -4.72
CA TRP A 162 7.97 -23.12 -5.82
C TRP A 162 6.45 -23.00 -6.01
N PRO A 163 5.99 -22.76 -7.26
CA PRO A 163 4.56 -22.65 -7.52
C PRO A 163 3.87 -24.01 -7.36
N ARG A 164 2.73 -24.03 -6.66
CA ARG A 164 1.79 -25.15 -6.62
C ARG A 164 0.56 -24.82 -7.45
N THR A 165 -0.15 -25.85 -7.93
CA THR A 165 -1.41 -25.67 -8.66
C THR A 165 -2.48 -25.03 -7.78
N THR A 166 -2.52 -25.39 -6.50
CA THR A 166 -3.46 -24.93 -5.47
C THR A 166 -3.14 -23.54 -4.90
N ASP A 167 -2.01 -22.92 -5.25
CA ASP A 167 -1.63 -21.61 -4.75
C ASP A 167 -2.64 -20.54 -5.13
N PHE A 168 -3.00 -19.71 -4.15
CA PHE A 168 -3.90 -18.59 -4.35
C PHE A 168 -3.18 -17.36 -4.88
N TYR A 169 -1.96 -17.14 -4.41
CA TYR A 169 -1.13 -16.01 -4.83
C TYR A 169 -0.06 -16.47 -5.82
N LYS A 170 0.47 -15.52 -6.59
CA LYS A 170 1.67 -15.76 -7.40
C LYS A 170 2.88 -16.07 -6.52
N PRO A 171 3.94 -16.69 -7.06
CA PRO A 171 5.19 -16.84 -6.32
C PRO A 171 5.75 -15.48 -5.87
N ALA A 172 6.43 -15.48 -4.73
CA ALA A 172 7.16 -14.32 -4.27
C ALA A 172 8.25 -13.91 -5.28
N PRO A 173 8.49 -12.59 -5.46
CA PRO A 173 9.46 -12.09 -6.42
C PRO A 173 10.90 -12.44 -6.01
N GLU A 174 11.84 -12.17 -6.90
CA GLU A 174 13.26 -12.29 -6.59
C GLU A 174 13.68 -11.28 -5.53
N GLY A 175 14.60 -11.68 -4.64
CA GLY A 175 15.02 -10.86 -3.51
C GLY A 175 14.04 -10.81 -2.34
N PHE A 176 12.83 -11.38 -2.48
CA PHE A 176 11.82 -11.34 -1.43
C PHE A 176 12.31 -12.00 -0.13
N ASN A 177 12.31 -11.21 0.95
CA ASN A 177 12.64 -11.67 2.29
C ASN A 177 11.55 -11.26 3.28
N ILE A 178 10.78 -12.25 3.76
CA ILE A 178 9.74 -11.99 4.75
C ILE A 178 10.35 -11.61 6.10
N SER A 179 9.86 -10.51 6.67
CA SER A 179 10.29 -10.07 7.99
C SER A 179 9.96 -11.11 9.06
N PRO A 180 10.81 -11.31 10.10
CA PRO A 180 10.54 -12.29 11.14
C PRO A 180 9.19 -12.09 11.83
N ALA A 181 8.76 -10.84 11.99
CA ALA A 181 7.50 -10.48 12.62
C ALA A 181 6.25 -10.90 11.83
N ARG A 182 6.38 -11.12 10.51
CA ARG A 182 5.28 -11.58 9.63
C ARG A 182 5.31 -13.08 9.36
N ARG A 183 6.38 -13.78 9.75
CA ARG A 183 6.53 -15.21 9.47
C ARG A 183 5.52 -16.02 10.27
N CYS A 184 4.93 -17.03 9.63
CA CYS A 184 3.99 -17.95 10.26
C CYS A 184 4.21 -19.38 9.75
N ILE A 185 3.43 -20.35 10.26
CA ILE A 185 3.48 -21.74 9.80
C ILE A 185 3.00 -21.77 8.34
N PRO A 186 3.82 -22.26 7.39
CA PRO A 186 3.42 -22.34 5.99
C PRO A 186 2.30 -23.36 5.76
N ASP A 187 1.62 -23.21 4.64
CA ASP A 187 0.54 -24.08 4.15
C ASP A 187 1.01 -25.27 3.29
#